data_AF-A0A401TQ41-F1
#
_entry.id   AF-A0A401TQ41-F1
#
_cell.length_a   1.000
_cell.length_b   1.000
_cell.length_c   1.000
_cell.angle_alpha   90.00
_cell.angle_beta   90.00
_cell.angle_gamma   90.00
#
_symmetry.space_group_name_H-M   'P 1'
#
loop_
_entity.id
_entity.type
_entity.pdbx_description
1 polymer ?
#
loop_
_entity_poly.entity_id
_entity_poly.type
_entity_poly.pdbx_seq_one_letter_code
_entity_poly.pdbx_strand_id
1 'polypeptide(L)'
;PPPPPPPSPAPPPGGRKSVRQSTTEHTRLTYLRVQERQVQPRRLRRAPHAESRPLSQEELLAEARLTEEINLRSLENYERLEADKRRQGLKKRQCVGPTVRFHSLTMPLITEVTVKEETVDVEGLEPPPSSSSALSVLAPVGRCLRNLVTFSDDATFERFFPPRPAPPRPPARELCPVTHRPALYRDPITDIPYASTRAFKIIREAYKKYITAHGLPSPAPGTGSAQMEAGARGRQKIIIKQAVPPS
;
A
#
# COMPACT_ATOMS: atom_id res chain seq x y z
N PRO A 1 3.94 -73.58 42.73
CA PRO A 1 3.79 -72.52 41.70
C PRO A 1 2.38 -71.93 41.83
N PRO A 2 2.20 -70.60 42.01
CA PRO A 2 0.86 -70.03 42.04
C PRO A 2 0.20 -70.17 40.65
N PRO A 3 -1.12 -70.37 40.58
CA PRO A 3 -1.83 -70.43 39.31
C PRO A 3 -1.81 -69.05 38.62
N PRO A 4 -1.83 -69.00 37.27
CA PRO A 4 -1.84 -67.73 36.53
C PRO A 4 -3.13 -66.93 36.83
N PRO A 5 -3.06 -65.59 36.83
CA PRO A 5 -4.23 -64.74 37.08
C PRO A 5 -5.28 -64.89 35.98
N PRO A 6 -6.58 -64.69 36.30
CA PRO A 6 -7.66 -64.80 35.32
C PRO A 6 -7.58 -63.70 34.24
N PRO A 7 -8.05 -63.98 33.00
CA PRO A 7 -8.03 -62.99 31.93
C PRO A 7 -8.97 -61.81 32.24
N SER A 8 -8.50 -60.60 31.99
CA SER A 8 -9.24 -59.35 32.12
C SER A 8 -10.51 -59.33 31.26
N PRO A 9 -11.62 -58.71 31.71
CA PRO A 9 -12.88 -58.69 30.96
C PRO A 9 -12.72 -57.97 29.61
N ALA A 10 -13.33 -58.54 28.57
CA ALA A 10 -13.34 -58.00 27.22
C ALA A 10 -13.94 -56.57 27.19
N PRO A 11 -13.42 -55.66 26.33
CA PRO A 11 -13.97 -54.31 26.20
C PRO A 11 -15.42 -54.39 25.68
N PRO A 12 -16.31 -53.47 26.11
CA PRO A 12 -17.71 -53.49 25.71
C PRO A 12 -17.85 -53.33 24.19
N PRO A 13 -18.81 -54.03 23.55
CA PRO A 13 -19.00 -53.94 22.11
C PRO A 13 -19.46 -52.53 21.75
N GLY A 14 -18.63 -51.85 20.95
CA GLY A 14 -19.01 -50.75 20.08
C GLY A 14 -19.80 -49.62 20.73
N GLY A 15 -19.09 -48.60 21.23
CA GLY A 15 -19.70 -47.30 21.47
C GLY A 15 -20.48 -46.85 20.24
N ARG A 16 -21.80 -46.73 20.36
CA ARG A 16 -22.64 -46.11 19.33
C ARG A 16 -22.03 -44.76 19.02
N LYS A 17 -21.50 -44.59 17.80
CA LYS A 17 -20.96 -43.30 17.34
C LYS A 17 -22.10 -42.30 17.49
N SER A 18 -21.99 -41.39 18.46
CA SER A 18 -22.95 -40.32 18.68
C SER A 18 -23.00 -39.48 17.41
N VAL A 19 -24.00 -39.73 16.57
CA VAL A 19 -24.26 -38.93 15.37
C VAL A 19 -24.58 -37.52 15.86
N ARG A 20 -23.87 -36.52 15.34
CA ARG A 20 -24.04 -35.13 15.76
C ARG A 20 -25.51 -34.74 15.61
N GLN A 21 -26.05 -33.99 16.57
CA GLN A 21 -27.46 -33.56 16.57
C GLN A 21 -27.86 -32.91 15.23
N SER A 22 -26.96 -32.11 14.65
CA SER A 22 -27.15 -31.52 13.32
C SER A 22 -27.30 -32.55 12.21
N THR A 23 -26.58 -33.67 12.27
CA THR A 23 -26.70 -34.76 11.30
C THR A 23 -28.04 -35.49 11.49
N THR A 24 -28.48 -35.72 12.73
CA THR A 24 -29.80 -36.33 13.00
C THR A 24 -30.95 -35.43 12.56
N GLU A 25 -30.86 -34.12 12.79
CA GLU A 25 -31.86 -33.15 12.35
C GLU A 25 -31.88 -33.02 10.83
N HIS A 26 -30.71 -32.99 10.18
CA HIS A 26 -30.63 -32.95 8.73
C HIS A 26 -31.27 -34.20 8.10
N THR A 27 -30.92 -35.40 8.60
CA THR A 27 -31.54 -36.65 8.16
C THR A 27 -33.05 -36.65 8.36
N ARG A 28 -33.54 -36.15 9.50
CA ARG A 28 -34.97 -36.02 9.78
C ARG A 28 -35.66 -35.06 8.81
N LEU A 29 -35.06 -33.91 8.52
CA LEU A 29 -35.58 -32.93 7.56
C LEU A 29 -35.60 -33.48 6.13
N THR A 30 -34.58 -34.22 5.73
CA THR A 30 -34.54 -34.89 4.42
C THR A 30 -35.65 -35.95 4.33
N TYR A 31 -35.85 -36.74 5.38
CA TYR A 31 -36.90 -37.76 5.44
C TYR A 31 -38.29 -37.14 5.31
N LEU A 32 -38.56 -36.06 6.06
CA LEU A 32 -39.84 -35.33 5.97
C LEU A 32 -40.07 -34.76 4.57
N ARG A 33 -39.05 -34.19 3.92
CA ARG A 33 -39.16 -33.67 2.54
C ARG A 33 -39.45 -34.77 1.52
N VAL A 34 -38.88 -35.95 1.70
CA VAL A 34 -39.12 -37.11 0.83
C VAL A 34 -40.55 -37.63 1.04
N GLN A 35 -41.00 -37.74 2.30
CA GLN A 35 -42.36 -38.17 2.64
C GLN A 35 -43.39 -37.18 2.09
N GLU A 36 -43.17 -35.88 2.26
CA GLU A 36 -44.03 -34.83 1.71
C GLU A 36 -44.12 -34.92 0.18
N ARG A 37 -43.02 -35.18 -0.52
CA ARG A 37 -43.01 -35.37 -1.98
C ARG A 37 -43.74 -36.64 -2.43
N GLN A 38 -43.77 -37.68 -1.61
CA GLN A 38 -44.52 -38.92 -1.92
C GLN A 38 -46.02 -38.75 -1.70
N VAL A 39 -46.42 -37.97 -0.68
CA VAL A 39 -47.84 -37.74 -0.34
C VAL A 39 -48.44 -36.59 -1.14
N GLN A 40 -47.63 -35.61 -1.56
CA GLN A 40 -48.12 -34.54 -2.42
C GLN A 40 -48.58 -35.14 -3.76
N PRO A 41 -49.85 -34.93 -4.16
CA PRO A 41 -50.28 -35.31 -5.48
C PRO A 41 -49.36 -34.64 -6.49
N ARG A 42 -48.90 -35.38 -7.51
CA ARG A 42 -48.17 -34.79 -8.64
C ARG A 42 -48.96 -33.59 -9.10
N ARG A 43 -48.37 -32.39 -9.05
CA ARG A 43 -49.03 -31.15 -9.46
C ARG A 43 -49.58 -31.36 -10.86
N LEU A 44 -50.88 -31.60 -10.96
CA LEU A 44 -51.56 -31.68 -12.24
C LEU A 44 -51.31 -30.33 -12.93
N ARG A 45 -50.87 -30.36 -14.19
CA ARG A 45 -50.83 -29.13 -14.98
C ARG A 45 -52.23 -28.53 -14.91
N ARG A 46 -52.31 -27.22 -14.65
CA ARG A 46 -53.58 -26.48 -14.66
C ARG A 46 -54.34 -26.89 -15.92
N ALA A 47 -55.50 -27.52 -15.72
CA ALA A 47 -56.37 -27.89 -16.83
C ALA A 47 -56.67 -26.62 -17.64
N PRO A 48 -56.74 -26.70 -18.99
CA PRO A 48 -57.26 -25.59 -19.76
C PRO A 48 -58.66 -25.26 -19.23
N HIS A 49 -58.89 -23.97 -19.05
CA HIS A 49 -60.02 -23.35 -18.36
C HIS A 49 -61.37 -24.02 -18.72
N ALA A 50 -61.79 -25.00 -17.93
CA ALA A 50 -63.10 -25.61 -18.06
C ALA A 50 -64.10 -24.55 -17.60
N GLU A 51 -64.78 -23.95 -18.58
CA GLU A 51 -65.98 -23.10 -18.50
C GLU A 51 -66.48 -22.86 -17.07
N SER A 52 -65.90 -21.86 -16.40
CA SER A 52 -66.37 -21.43 -15.09
C SER A 52 -67.68 -20.70 -15.30
N ARG A 53 -68.75 -21.22 -14.72
CA ARG A 53 -69.92 -20.42 -14.33
C ARG A 53 -69.42 -19.03 -13.86
N PRO A 54 -69.91 -17.91 -14.41
CA PRO A 54 -69.48 -16.59 -13.96
C PRO A 54 -69.72 -16.50 -12.46
N LEU A 55 -68.61 -16.37 -11.72
CA LEU A 55 -68.60 -16.31 -10.27
C LEU A 55 -69.47 -15.13 -9.85
N SER A 56 -70.39 -15.34 -8.91
CA SER A 56 -71.26 -14.26 -8.43
C SER A 56 -70.41 -13.15 -7.81
N GLN A 57 -70.94 -11.93 -7.76
CA GLN A 57 -70.21 -10.80 -7.19
C GLN A 57 -69.83 -11.05 -5.71
N GLU A 58 -70.65 -11.79 -4.96
CA GLU A 58 -70.36 -12.17 -3.57
C GLU A 58 -69.17 -13.14 -3.46
N GLU A 59 -69.09 -14.12 -4.37
CA GLU A 59 -68.01 -15.09 -4.42
C GLU A 59 -66.68 -14.43 -4.84
N LEU A 60 -66.71 -13.46 -5.76
CA LEU A 60 -65.55 -12.61 -6.11
C LEU A 60 -65.04 -11.84 -4.90
N LEU A 61 -65.96 -11.26 -4.12
CA LEU A 61 -65.61 -10.53 -2.90
C LEU A 61 -65.08 -11.47 -1.81
N ALA A 62 -65.57 -12.70 -1.72
CA ALA A 62 -65.04 -13.71 -0.79
C ALA A 62 -63.62 -14.17 -1.17
N GLU A 63 -63.34 -14.38 -2.46
CA GLU A 63 -62.01 -14.71 -2.95
C GLU A 63 -61.02 -13.55 -2.74
N ALA A 64 -61.47 -12.31 -2.96
CA ALA A 64 -60.69 -11.11 -2.68
C ALA A 64 -60.30 -11.02 -1.19
N ARG A 65 -61.20 -11.34 -0.26
CA ARG A 65 -60.89 -11.35 1.19
C ARG A 65 -59.85 -12.42 1.56
N LEU A 66 -59.97 -13.63 0.99
CA LEU A 66 -59.00 -14.69 1.24
C LEU A 66 -57.62 -14.37 0.66
N THR A 67 -57.58 -13.78 -0.53
CA THR A 67 -56.32 -13.36 -1.15
C THR A 67 -55.69 -12.20 -0.39
N GLU A 68 -56.49 -11.27 0.13
CA GLU A 68 -56.04 -10.21 1.04
C GLU A 68 -55.40 -10.80 2.30
N GLU A 69 -56.05 -11.76 2.97
CA GLU A 69 -55.50 -12.42 4.16
C GLU A 69 -54.17 -13.15 3.86
N ILE A 70 -54.08 -13.82 2.71
CA ILE A 70 -52.84 -14.47 2.25
C ILE A 70 -51.76 -13.44 1.96
N ASN A 71 -52.10 -12.32 1.32
CA ASN A 71 -51.18 -11.25 0.99
C ASN A 71 -50.67 -10.56 2.26
N LEU A 72 -51.54 -10.32 3.25
CA LEU A 72 -51.16 -9.77 4.56
C LEU A 72 -50.18 -10.69 5.28
N ARG A 73 -50.47 -12.00 5.36
CA ARG A 73 -49.55 -12.98 5.94
C ARG A 73 -48.21 -13.08 5.20
N SER A 74 -48.25 -12.96 3.87
CA SER A 74 -47.03 -12.94 3.04
C SER A 74 -46.20 -11.69 3.29
N LEU A 75 -46.85 -10.53 3.42
CA LEU A 75 -46.23 -9.25 3.72
C LEU A 75 -45.58 -9.26 5.11
N GLU A 76 -46.28 -9.75 6.14
CA GLU A 76 -45.72 -9.90 7.48
C GLU A 76 -44.46 -10.79 7.49
N ASN A 77 -44.48 -11.89 6.73
CA ASN A 77 -43.30 -12.74 6.58
C ASN A 77 -42.16 -12.02 5.85
N TYR A 78 -42.47 -11.23 4.82
CA TYR A 78 -41.48 -10.43 4.10
C TYR A 78 -40.82 -9.38 5.01
N GLU A 79 -41.62 -8.65 5.80
CA GLU A 79 -41.14 -7.68 6.76
C GLU A 79 -40.23 -8.30 7.82
N ARG A 80 -40.58 -9.50 8.31
CA ARG A 80 -39.70 -10.26 9.22
C ARG A 80 -38.37 -10.60 8.55
N LEU A 81 -38.39 -11.09 7.31
CA LEU A 81 -37.18 -11.41 6.56
C LEU A 81 -36.32 -10.17 6.27
N GLU A 82 -36.92 -9.02 5.95
CA GLU A 82 -36.20 -7.76 5.80
C GLU A 82 -35.58 -7.29 7.11
N ALA A 83 -36.32 -7.37 8.23
CA ALA A 83 -35.82 -7.01 9.55
C ALA A 83 -34.64 -7.90 9.94
N ASP A 84 -34.72 -9.21 9.71
CA ASP A 84 -33.64 -10.15 9.97
C ASP A 84 -32.44 -9.89 9.06
N LYS A 85 -32.65 -9.57 7.78
CA LYS A 85 -31.58 -9.20 6.84
C LYS A 85 -30.90 -7.87 7.22
N ARG A 86 -31.68 -6.89 7.72
CA ARG A 86 -31.14 -5.62 8.26
C ARG A 86 -30.38 -5.84 9.57
N ARG A 87 -30.81 -6.79 10.41
CA ARG A 87 -30.13 -7.19 11.66
C ARG A 87 -28.88 -8.03 11.39
N GLN A 88 -28.87 -8.84 10.33
CA GLN A 88 -27.69 -9.53 9.81
C GLN A 88 -26.73 -8.55 9.14
N GLY A 89 -26.21 -7.59 9.90
CA GLY A 89 -25.11 -6.76 9.44
C GLY A 89 -23.92 -7.63 9.04
N LEU A 90 -23.27 -7.32 7.91
CA LEU A 90 -21.98 -7.93 7.58
C LEU A 90 -21.03 -7.66 8.74
N LYS A 91 -20.65 -8.71 9.47
CA LYS A 91 -19.57 -8.65 10.45
C LYS A 91 -18.29 -8.33 9.69
N LYS A 92 -17.94 -7.03 9.62
CA LYS A 92 -16.66 -6.60 9.07
C LYS A 92 -15.58 -7.32 9.87
N ARG A 93 -14.82 -8.19 9.20
CA ARG A 93 -13.65 -8.81 9.81
C ARG A 93 -12.76 -7.68 10.32
N GLN A 94 -12.41 -7.72 11.61
CA GLN A 94 -11.39 -6.80 12.11
C GLN A 94 -10.08 -7.10 11.39
N CYS A 95 -9.52 -6.09 10.73
CA CYS A 95 -8.17 -6.16 10.21
C CYS A 95 -7.23 -6.20 11.42
N VAL A 96 -6.62 -7.35 11.69
CA VAL A 96 -5.64 -7.52 12.77
C VAL A 96 -4.26 -7.29 12.18
N GLY A 97 -3.56 -6.26 12.66
CA GLY A 97 -2.21 -5.89 12.23
C GLY A 97 -2.08 -4.44 11.76
N PRO A 98 -0.89 -4.02 11.30
CA PRO A 98 -0.68 -2.68 10.75
C PRO A 98 -1.57 -2.46 9.53
N THR A 99 -2.30 -1.34 9.51
CA THR A 99 -3.22 -0.99 8.43
C THR A 99 -2.76 0.27 7.72
N VAL A 100 -2.91 0.26 6.39
CA VAL A 100 -2.76 1.44 5.54
C VAL A 100 -4.14 1.83 5.05
N ARG A 101 -4.56 3.08 5.33
CA ARG A 101 -5.84 3.64 4.91
C ARG A 101 -5.63 4.69 3.85
N PHE A 102 -6.47 4.66 2.82
CA PHE A 102 -6.47 5.63 1.74
C PHE A 102 -7.74 6.49 1.82
N HIS A 103 -7.56 7.80 1.81
CA HIS A 103 -8.65 8.78 1.83
C HIS A 103 -8.51 9.73 0.64
N SER A 104 -9.48 9.73 -0.26
CA SER A 104 -9.57 10.68 -1.37
C SER A 104 -10.57 11.79 -0.99
N LEU A 105 -10.10 13.04 -1.04
CA LEU A 105 -10.90 14.22 -0.75
C LEU A 105 -10.87 15.17 -1.96
N THR A 106 -12.01 15.75 -2.31
CA THR A 106 -12.06 16.82 -3.31
C THR A 106 -11.70 18.14 -2.64
N MET A 107 -10.65 18.80 -3.12
CA MET A 107 -10.15 20.08 -2.61
C MET A 107 -10.26 21.17 -3.68
N PRO A 108 -10.40 22.45 -3.30
CA PRO A 108 -10.28 23.56 -4.25
C PRO A 108 -8.85 23.62 -4.82
N LEU A 109 -8.73 23.86 -6.13
CA LEU A 109 -7.47 24.12 -6.81
C LEU A 109 -7.04 25.57 -6.53
N ILE A 110 -5.97 25.74 -5.74
CA ILE A 110 -5.38 27.06 -5.45
C ILE A 110 -4.28 27.30 -6.47
N THR A 111 -4.49 28.23 -7.40
CA THR A 111 -3.54 28.55 -8.48
C THR A 111 -2.56 29.66 -8.10
N GLU A 112 -2.93 30.62 -7.25
CA GLU A 112 -2.05 31.74 -6.89
C GLU A 112 -2.22 32.16 -5.43
N VAL A 113 -1.12 32.08 -4.67
CA VAL A 113 -0.99 32.71 -3.36
C VAL A 113 -0.21 34.00 -3.60
N THR A 114 -0.90 35.13 -3.74
CA THR A 114 -0.24 36.44 -3.77
C THR A 114 0.19 36.77 -2.35
N VAL A 115 1.46 36.48 -2.03
CA VAL A 115 2.10 37.05 -0.84
C VAL A 115 2.33 38.52 -1.16
N LYS A 116 1.39 39.38 -0.77
CA LYS A 116 1.70 40.80 -0.69
C LYS A 116 2.69 40.96 0.46
N GLU A 117 3.97 40.95 0.15
CA GLU A 117 5.01 41.50 1.03
C GLU A 117 4.75 43.01 1.10
N GLU A 118 3.97 43.42 2.10
CA GLU A 118 3.83 44.81 2.46
C GLU A 118 5.15 45.22 3.14
N THR A 119 6.01 45.87 2.36
CA THR A 119 7.22 46.53 2.86
C THR A 119 6.76 47.65 3.78
N VAL A 120 6.90 47.42 5.09
CA VAL A 120 6.59 48.39 6.13
C VAL A 120 7.59 49.54 6.03
N ASP A 121 7.14 50.69 5.53
CA ASP A 121 7.87 51.95 5.64
C ASP A 121 7.85 52.38 7.12
N VAL A 122 9.01 52.63 7.68
CA VAL A 122 9.21 52.85 9.12
C VAL A 122 9.11 54.35 9.42
N GLU A 123 7.94 54.82 9.87
CA GLU A 123 7.85 55.95 10.80
C GLU A 123 6.46 56.11 11.44
N GLY A 124 6.38 56.03 12.78
CA GLY A 124 5.37 56.76 13.58
C GLY A 124 4.21 55.99 14.26
N LEU A 125 4.47 55.51 15.49
CA LEU A 125 3.60 55.48 16.70
C LEU A 125 2.18 54.81 16.74
N GLU A 126 2.10 53.81 17.65
CA GLU A 126 0.99 53.24 18.46
C GLU A 126 0.53 51.78 18.15
N PRO A 127 0.47 50.86 19.16
CA PRO A 127 -0.09 49.50 19.03
C PRO A 127 -1.55 49.43 19.55
N PRO A 128 -2.52 48.74 18.89
CA PRO A 128 -2.78 47.29 19.10
C PRO A 128 -3.58 46.60 17.94
N PRO A 129 -4.20 45.40 18.08
CA PRO A 129 -3.77 44.10 18.60
C PRO A 129 -3.69 43.01 17.49
N SER A 130 -2.88 41.96 17.74
CA SER A 130 -2.94 40.62 17.11
C SER A 130 -3.16 40.58 15.58
N SER A 131 -2.05 40.64 14.82
CA SER A 131 -2.03 40.31 13.39
C SER A 131 -2.24 38.80 13.19
N SER A 132 -3.50 38.36 13.14
CA SER A 132 -3.83 37.11 12.46
C SER A 132 -3.64 37.35 10.97
N SER A 133 -2.56 36.81 10.40
CA SER A 133 -2.23 36.86 8.98
C SER A 133 -3.37 36.23 8.15
N ALA A 134 -4.36 37.03 7.76
CA ALA A 134 -5.47 36.58 6.95
C ALA A 134 -5.01 36.49 5.49
N LEU A 135 -4.68 35.28 5.05
CA LEU A 135 -4.50 34.96 3.63
C LEU A 135 -5.83 35.16 2.90
N SER A 136 -5.96 36.21 2.10
CA SER A 136 -7.09 36.36 1.17
C SER A 136 -6.88 35.46 -0.05
N VAL A 137 -7.52 34.28 -0.03
CA VAL A 137 -7.52 33.33 -1.14
C VAL A 137 -8.47 33.83 -2.22
N LEU A 138 -7.96 34.13 -3.42
CA LEU A 138 -8.78 34.38 -4.62
C LEU A 138 -9.67 33.16 -4.92
N ALA A 139 -10.84 33.40 -5.51
CA ALA A 139 -11.84 32.37 -5.78
C ALA A 139 -11.22 31.16 -6.51
N PRO A 140 -11.46 29.92 -6.03
CA PRO A 140 -10.79 28.73 -6.58
C PRO A 140 -11.21 28.48 -8.03
N VAL A 141 -10.23 28.38 -8.92
CA VAL A 141 -10.40 28.27 -10.39
C VAL A 141 -10.77 26.83 -10.81
N GLY A 142 -10.73 25.85 -9.90
CA GLY A 142 -11.09 24.46 -10.17
C GLY A 142 -11.14 23.58 -8.92
N ARG A 143 -11.34 22.28 -9.12
CA ARG A 143 -11.27 21.25 -8.07
C ARG A 143 -10.11 20.31 -8.36
N CYS A 144 -9.40 19.88 -7.32
CA CYS A 144 -8.37 18.85 -7.39
C CYS A 144 -8.66 17.71 -6.41
N LEU A 145 -8.02 16.56 -6.62
CA LEU A 145 -8.08 15.44 -5.69
C LEU A 145 -6.88 15.52 -4.76
N ARG A 146 -7.16 15.51 -3.45
CA ARG A 146 -6.15 15.32 -2.42
C ARG A 146 -6.26 13.90 -1.88
N ASN A 147 -5.21 13.14 -2.12
CA ASN A 147 -5.09 11.78 -1.61
C ASN A 147 -4.26 11.79 -0.33
N LEU A 148 -4.83 11.27 0.75
CA LEU A 148 -4.17 11.10 2.04
C LEU A 148 -3.97 9.60 2.29
N VAL A 149 -2.76 9.24 2.69
CA VAL A 149 -2.41 7.88 3.09
C VAL A 149 -2.09 7.91 4.57
N THR A 150 -2.80 7.12 5.36
CA THR A 150 -2.62 7.05 6.82
C THR A 150 -2.10 5.67 7.18
N PHE A 151 -0.99 5.64 7.91
CA PHE A 151 -0.38 4.44 8.46
C PHE A 151 -0.75 4.32 9.93
N SER A 152 -1.03 3.12 10.40
CA SER A 152 -1.27 2.88 11.83
C SER A 152 0.01 2.83 12.67
N ASP A 153 1.15 2.62 12.02
CA ASP A 153 2.45 2.40 12.65
C ASP A 153 3.58 2.97 11.78
N ASP A 154 4.56 3.57 12.43
CA ASP A 154 5.69 4.23 11.79
C ASP A 154 6.64 3.22 11.14
N ALA A 155 6.82 2.02 11.70
CA ALA A 155 7.68 1.01 11.08
C ALA A 155 7.12 0.55 9.72
N THR A 156 5.78 0.56 9.57
CA THR A 156 5.13 0.32 8.28
C THR A 156 5.39 1.46 7.31
N PHE A 157 5.29 2.71 7.76
CA PHE A 157 5.61 3.88 6.93
C PHE A 157 7.05 3.86 6.44
N GLU A 158 8.03 3.70 7.34
CA GLU A 158 9.46 3.69 7.02
C GLU A 158 9.84 2.54 6.07
N ARG A 159 9.14 1.40 6.15
CA ARG A 159 9.34 0.29 5.22
C ARG A 159 8.92 0.63 3.78
N PHE A 160 7.83 1.38 3.60
CA PHE A 160 7.31 1.75 2.28
C PHE A 160 7.91 3.08 1.76
N PHE A 161 8.31 3.96 2.66
CA PHE A 161 8.95 5.24 2.40
C PHE A 161 10.29 5.29 3.11
N PRO A 162 11.26 4.45 2.68
CA PRO A 162 12.57 4.46 3.30
C PRO A 162 13.17 5.86 3.21
N PRO A 163 13.89 6.30 4.26
CA PRO A 163 14.51 7.60 4.27
C PRO A 163 15.43 7.69 3.06
N ARG A 164 15.28 8.78 2.29
CA ARG A 164 16.10 8.97 1.10
C ARG A 164 17.56 8.94 1.55
N PRO A 165 18.42 8.11 0.93
CA PRO A 165 19.84 8.19 1.19
C PRO A 165 20.27 9.63 0.93
N ALA A 166 21.17 10.14 1.79
CA ALA A 166 21.71 11.47 1.61
C ALA A 166 22.16 11.65 0.15
N PRO A 167 21.83 12.78 -0.50
CA PRO A 167 22.18 12.97 -1.90
C PRO A 167 23.68 12.74 -2.06
N PRO A 168 24.11 12.01 -3.11
CA PRO A 168 25.52 11.78 -3.33
C PRO A 168 26.22 13.15 -3.38
N ARG A 169 27.32 13.28 -2.63
CA ARG A 169 28.12 14.51 -2.69
C ARG A 169 28.51 14.71 -4.15
N PRO A 170 28.31 15.92 -4.71
CA PRO A 170 28.75 16.18 -6.08
C PRO A 170 30.25 15.87 -6.17
N PRO A 171 30.73 15.34 -7.31
CA PRO A 171 32.15 15.06 -7.49
C PRO A 171 32.95 16.34 -7.22
N ALA A 172 33.96 16.24 -6.36
CA ALA A 172 34.81 17.38 -6.04
C ALA A 172 35.50 17.85 -7.34
N ARG A 173 35.32 19.13 -7.68
CA ARG A 173 36.02 19.72 -8.81
C ARG A 173 37.48 19.93 -8.43
N GLU A 174 38.39 19.42 -9.23
CA GLU A 174 39.83 19.65 -9.06
C GLU A 174 40.14 21.13 -9.21
N LEU A 175 41.14 21.63 -8.48
CA LEU A 175 41.54 23.03 -8.53
C LEU A 175 42.72 23.20 -9.48
N CYS A 176 42.71 24.29 -10.25
CA CYS A 176 43.82 24.67 -11.10
C CYS A 176 45.03 25.13 -10.26
N PRO A 177 46.23 24.54 -10.41
CA PRO A 177 47.40 24.93 -9.61
C PRO A 177 47.86 26.38 -9.82
N VAL A 178 47.55 27.00 -10.96
CA VAL A 178 47.97 28.37 -11.28
C VAL A 178 46.99 29.42 -10.75
N THR A 179 45.69 29.10 -10.73
CA THR A 179 44.64 30.10 -10.44
C THR A 179 43.81 29.78 -9.21
N HIS A 180 43.99 28.60 -8.61
CA HIS A 180 43.21 28.06 -7.49
C HIS A 180 41.69 28.05 -7.69
N ARG A 181 41.22 28.22 -8.94
CA ARG A 181 39.81 28.11 -9.33
C ARG A 181 39.47 26.67 -9.73
N PRO A 182 38.20 26.27 -9.65
CA PRO A 182 37.75 24.97 -10.16
C PRO A 182 38.16 24.81 -11.62
N ALA A 183 38.87 23.73 -11.92
CA ALA A 183 39.32 23.43 -13.26
C ALA A 183 38.16 22.97 -14.13
N LEU A 184 38.14 23.47 -15.36
CA LEU A 184 37.16 23.10 -16.38
C LEU A 184 37.71 22.03 -17.32
N TYR A 185 39.04 21.93 -17.44
CA TYR A 185 39.73 21.07 -18.39
C TYR A 185 41.00 20.48 -17.78
N ARG A 186 41.54 19.42 -18.42
CA ARG A 186 42.85 18.83 -18.12
C ARG A 186 43.75 18.92 -19.35
N ASP A 187 45.04 19.10 -19.11
CA ASP A 187 46.04 19.16 -20.18
C ASP A 187 46.45 17.74 -20.63
N PRO A 188 46.29 17.34 -21.90
CA PRO A 188 46.52 15.95 -22.35
C PRO A 188 47.98 15.45 -22.24
N ILE A 189 48.95 16.34 -22.00
CA ILE A 189 50.36 15.93 -21.89
C ILE A 189 50.82 15.91 -20.43
N THR A 190 50.40 16.90 -19.62
CA THR A 190 50.83 16.98 -18.22
C THR A 190 49.81 16.37 -17.25
N ASP A 191 48.60 16.09 -17.72
CA ASP A 191 47.44 15.68 -16.91
C ASP A 191 47.07 16.67 -15.78
N ILE A 192 47.53 17.92 -15.89
CA ILE A 192 47.29 18.96 -14.88
C ILE A 192 45.93 19.64 -15.15
N PRO A 193 45.04 19.75 -14.14
CA PRO A 193 43.78 20.46 -14.26
C PRO A 193 43.97 21.98 -14.37
N TYR A 194 43.26 22.64 -15.27
CA TYR A 194 43.33 24.09 -15.46
C TYR A 194 41.96 24.76 -15.68
N ALA A 195 41.85 26.03 -15.27
CA ALA A 195 40.60 26.80 -15.31
C ALA A 195 40.52 27.80 -16.47
N SER A 196 41.66 28.25 -17.02
CA SER A 196 41.71 29.27 -18.08
C SER A 196 42.81 29.01 -19.10
N THR A 197 42.69 29.59 -20.28
CA THR A 197 43.71 29.50 -21.35
C THR A 197 45.06 30.09 -20.93
N ARG A 198 45.06 31.15 -20.10
CA ARG A 198 46.29 31.71 -19.50
C ARG A 198 46.97 30.68 -18.60
N ALA A 199 46.21 29.97 -17.76
CA ALA A 199 46.75 28.92 -16.90
C ALA A 199 47.36 27.77 -17.71
N PHE A 200 46.70 27.36 -18.82
CA PHE A 200 47.23 26.35 -19.73
C PHE A 200 48.60 26.75 -20.32
N LYS A 201 48.75 28.00 -20.78
CA LYS A 201 50.04 28.50 -21.29
C LYS A 201 51.14 28.44 -20.23
N ILE A 202 50.83 28.90 -19.02
CA ILE A 202 51.77 28.88 -17.88
C ILE A 202 52.20 27.44 -17.56
N ILE A 203 51.24 26.50 -17.51
CA ILE A 203 51.52 25.08 -17.28
C ILE A 203 52.43 24.51 -18.37
N ARG A 204 52.16 24.79 -19.65
CA ARG A 204 52.97 24.29 -20.77
C ARG A 204 54.36 24.92 -20.85
N GLU A 205 54.49 26.19 -20.53
CA GLU A 205 55.80 26.86 -20.45
C GLU A 205 56.64 26.30 -19.31
N ALA A 206 56.03 26.08 -18.13
CA ALA A 206 56.69 25.42 -17.01
C ALA A 206 57.12 24.00 -17.37
N TYR A 207 56.25 23.23 -18.05
CA TYR A 207 56.57 21.88 -18.52
C TYR A 207 57.72 21.85 -19.53
N LYS A 208 57.78 22.80 -20.48
CA LYS A 208 58.91 22.92 -21.41
C LYS A 208 60.23 23.18 -20.67
N LYS A 209 60.22 24.15 -19.74
CA LYS A 209 61.40 24.45 -18.91
C LYS A 209 61.84 23.23 -18.09
N TYR A 210 60.88 22.50 -17.54
CA TYR A 210 61.13 21.26 -16.82
C TYR A 210 61.80 20.20 -17.69
N ILE A 211 61.29 19.94 -18.91
CA ILE A 211 61.92 19.00 -19.84
C ILE A 211 63.32 19.46 -20.24
N THR A 212 63.53 20.75 -20.51
CA THR A 212 64.85 21.26 -20.89
C THR A 212 65.87 21.12 -19.75
N ALA A 213 65.45 21.29 -18.49
CA ALA A 213 66.32 21.19 -17.32
C ALA A 213 66.56 19.75 -16.86
N HIS A 214 65.56 18.87 -16.97
CA HIS A 214 65.57 17.52 -16.39
C HIS A 214 65.56 16.39 -17.43
N GLY A 215 65.51 16.71 -18.73
CA GLY A 215 65.29 15.74 -19.80
C GLY A 215 63.84 15.26 -19.87
N LEU A 216 63.51 14.46 -20.90
CA LEU A 216 62.21 13.80 -20.97
C LEU A 216 62.07 12.81 -19.80
N PRO A 217 60.96 12.81 -19.04
CA PRO A 217 60.65 11.66 -18.21
C PRO A 217 60.51 10.45 -19.14
N SER A 218 61.45 9.51 -19.03
CA SER A 218 61.42 8.27 -19.80
C SER A 218 60.09 7.55 -19.56
N PRO A 219 59.36 7.11 -20.60
CA PRO A 219 58.27 6.18 -20.39
C PRO A 219 58.90 4.86 -19.92
N ALA A 220 58.67 4.49 -18.66
CA ALA A 220 59.10 3.20 -18.15
C ALA A 220 58.57 2.07 -19.06
N PRO A 221 59.36 1.04 -19.39
CA PRO A 221 58.88 -0.12 -20.13
C PRO A 221 58.02 -0.96 -19.18
N GLY A 222 56.71 -0.90 -19.37
CA GLY A 222 55.73 -1.71 -18.67
C GLY A 222 54.76 -2.33 -19.66
N THR A 223 55.29 -3.14 -20.58
CA THR A 223 54.53 -3.97 -21.51
C THR A 223 53.80 -5.05 -20.72
N GLY A 224 52.63 -4.72 -20.17
CA GLY A 224 51.59 -5.65 -19.77
C GLY A 224 50.49 -5.61 -20.82
N SER A 225 50.52 -6.58 -21.73
CA SER A 225 49.54 -6.82 -22.77
C SER A 225 48.10 -6.66 -22.29
N ALA A 226 47.30 -5.93 -23.07
CA ALA A 226 45.86 -6.03 -23.05
C ALA A 226 45.44 -7.46 -23.46
N GLN A 227 44.83 -8.18 -22.52
CA GLN A 227 43.82 -9.19 -22.84
C GLN A 227 42.54 -8.80 -22.10
N MET A 228 41.46 -8.75 -22.88
CA MET A 228 40.09 -8.74 -22.39
C MET A 228 39.87 -9.92 -21.44
N GLU A 229 39.28 -9.65 -20.27
CA GLU A 229 38.50 -10.63 -19.51
C GLU A 229 37.51 -9.86 -18.64
N ALA A 230 36.23 -10.04 -18.96
CA ALA A 230 35.11 -9.53 -18.20
C ALA A 230 34.99 -10.35 -16.91
N GLY A 231 35.32 -9.76 -15.76
CA GLY A 231 35.28 -10.48 -14.49
C GLY A 231 35.15 -9.54 -13.30
N ALA A 232 33.96 -9.57 -12.68
CA ALA A 232 33.61 -8.84 -11.48
C ALA A 232 34.70 -8.93 -10.38
N ARG A 233 35.11 -7.79 -9.83
CA ARG A 233 35.85 -7.75 -8.57
C ARG A 233 35.17 -6.80 -7.59
N GLY A 234 34.47 -7.41 -6.64
CA GLY A 234 33.93 -6.74 -5.46
C GLY A 234 35.04 -6.08 -4.66
N ARG A 235 34.81 -4.83 -4.26
CA ARG A 235 35.66 -4.09 -3.33
C ARG A 235 35.63 -4.79 -1.97
N GLN A 236 36.71 -5.45 -1.58
CA GLN A 236 36.93 -5.88 -0.20
C GLN A 236 37.17 -4.63 0.66
N LYS A 237 36.27 -4.37 1.61
CA LYS A 237 36.43 -3.34 2.64
C LYS A 237 37.29 -3.92 3.77
N ILE A 238 38.47 -3.36 3.97
CA ILE A 238 39.30 -3.65 5.13
C ILE A 238 38.69 -2.89 6.32
N ILE A 239 38.17 -3.61 7.31
CA ILE A 239 37.65 -3.05 8.56
C ILE A 239 38.77 -3.09 9.59
N ILE A 240 39.33 -1.93 9.92
CA ILE A 240 40.24 -1.78 11.05
C ILE A 240 39.37 -1.59 12.30
N LYS A 241 39.27 -2.63 13.14
CA LYS A 241 38.69 -2.52 14.48
C LYS A 241 39.76 -1.99 15.42
N GLN A 242 39.61 -0.74 15.88
CA GLN A 242 40.33 -0.29 17.07
C GLN A 242 39.59 -0.83 18.30
N ALA A 243 40.27 -1.68 19.07
CA ALA A 243 39.83 -2.08 20.40
C ALA A 243 40.42 -1.08 21.42
N VAL A 244 39.56 -0.49 22.24
CA VAL A 244 39.97 0.26 23.43
C VAL A 244 39.98 -0.73 24.60
N PRO A 245 41.09 -0.88 25.35
CA PRO A 245 41.13 -1.72 26.54
C PRO A 245 40.45 -1.01 27.73
N PRO A 246 39.81 -1.75 28.65
CA PRO A 246 39.25 -1.17 29.86
C PRO A 246 40.31 -1.12 30.97
N SER A 247 40.51 0.07 31.54
CA SER A 247 40.86 0.27 32.95
C SER A 247 40.70 1.75 33.30
#